data_AF-A0A3C0ITM4-F1
#
_entry.id   AF-A0A3C0ITM4-F1
#
_cell.length_a   1.000
_cell.length_b   1.000
_cell.length_c   1.000
_cell.angle_alpha   90.00
_cell.angle_beta   90.00
_cell.angle_gamma   90.00
#
_symmetry.space_group_name_H-M   'P 1'
#
loop_
_entity.id
_entity.type
_entity.pdbx_description
1 polymer ?
#
loop_
_entity_poly.entity_id
_entity_poly.type
_entity_poly.pdbx_seq_one_letter_code
_entity_poly.pdbx_strand_id
1 'polypeptide(L)'
;INAVPAGVYEISFYVKTDQVSPVAIDILKSTQPSTNNGAAPYTGNFTATTEWQQFKLTVDISDWTDEERNELRISIRLNNNKALPTGPFPKTYWVDDVSLVKVQ
;
A
#
# COMPACT_ATOMS: atom_id res chain seq x y z
N ILE A 1 13.09 16.98 -5.28
CA ILE A 1 11.83 16.23 -5.47
C ILE A 1 10.73 17.13 -4.94
N ASN A 2 9.70 17.43 -5.74
CA ASN A 2 8.59 18.28 -5.28
C ASN A 2 7.55 17.41 -4.58
N ALA A 3 6.82 17.99 -3.62
CA ALA A 3 5.70 17.30 -2.98
C ALA A 3 4.67 16.86 -4.03
N VAL A 4 4.02 15.71 -3.77
CA VAL A 4 2.88 15.27 -4.59
C VAL A 4 1.78 16.33 -4.43
N PRO A 5 1.17 16.85 -5.52
CA PRO A 5 0.09 17.83 -5.41
C PRO A 5 -1.09 17.33 -4.57
N ALA A 6 -1.85 18.25 -3.99
CA ALA A 6 -3.14 17.93 -3.40
C ALA A 6 -4.10 17.40 -4.50
N GLY A 7 -4.96 16.45 -4.12
CA GLY A 7 -5.97 15.87 -5.00
C GLY A 7 -6.29 14.42 -4.67
N VAL A 8 -7.03 13.79 -5.58
CA VAL A 8 -7.45 12.39 -5.46
C VAL A 8 -6.54 11.53 -6.34
N TYR A 9 -6.06 10.43 -5.78
CA TYR A 9 -5.11 9.54 -6.43
C TYR A 9 -5.60 8.10 -6.42
N GLU A 10 -5.37 7.37 -7.50
CA GLU A 10 -5.45 5.92 -7.54
C GLU A 10 -4.05 5.33 -7.39
N ILE A 11 -3.89 4.44 -6.42
CA ILE A 11 -2.72 3.57 -6.31
C ILE A 11 -3.11 2.22 -6.86
N SER A 12 -2.25 1.65 -7.69
CA SER A 12 -2.41 0.29 -8.17
C SER A 12 -1.09 -0.47 -8.13
N PHE A 13 -1.18 -1.78 -8.00
CA PHE A 13 -0.05 -2.70 -8.09
C PHE A 13 -0.54 -4.09 -8.48
N TYR A 14 0.29 -4.83 -9.20
CA TYR A 14 0.07 -6.25 -9.42
C TYR A 14 0.77 -7.05 -8.33
N VAL A 15 0.11 -8.11 -7.86
CA VAL A 15 0.72 -9.07 -6.94
C VAL A 15 0.31 -10.50 -7.28
N LYS A 16 1.26 -11.40 -7.12
CA LYS A 16 1.09 -12.86 -7.14
C LYS A 16 1.83 -13.43 -5.94
N THR A 17 1.36 -14.55 -5.42
CA THR A 17 2.04 -15.30 -4.35
C THR A 17 2.03 -16.80 -4.66
N ASP A 18 2.89 -17.60 -4.03
CA ASP A 18 2.89 -19.05 -4.21
C ASP A 18 1.75 -19.75 -3.46
N GLN A 19 1.07 -19.06 -2.54
CA GLN A 19 -0.09 -19.55 -1.78
C GLN A 19 -1.04 -18.40 -1.45
N VAL A 20 -2.35 -18.66 -1.40
CA VAL A 20 -3.34 -17.63 -1.05
C VAL A 20 -2.96 -16.93 0.26
N SER A 21 -2.89 -15.60 0.24
CA SER A 21 -2.33 -14.85 1.36
C SER A 21 -2.85 -13.41 1.44
N PRO A 22 -3.03 -12.86 2.66
CA PRO A 22 -3.42 -11.46 2.81
C PRO A 22 -2.30 -10.51 2.40
N VAL A 23 -2.69 -9.46 1.70
CA VAL A 23 -1.84 -8.34 1.33
C VAL A 23 -2.56 -7.05 1.71
N ALA A 24 -1.83 -6.06 2.21
CA ALA A 24 -2.39 -4.73 2.42
C ALA A 24 -1.55 -3.66 1.74
N ILE A 25 -2.16 -2.52 1.50
CA ILE A 25 -1.47 -1.30 1.08
C ILE A 25 -1.83 -0.17 2.03
N ASP A 26 -0.82 0.58 2.46
CA ASP A 26 -1.01 1.80 3.25
C ASP A 26 -0.44 3.00 2.50
N ILE A 27 -1.14 4.13 2.56
CA ILE A 27 -0.64 5.44 2.13
C ILE A 27 -0.41 6.28 3.37
N LEU A 28 0.84 6.63 3.63
CA LEU A 28 1.29 7.23 4.88
C LEU A 28 1.79 8.63 4.64
N LYS A 29 1.41 9.54 5.54
CA LYS A 29 2.01 10.87 5.61
C LYS A 29 3.50 10.74 5.93
N SER A 30 4.31 11.67 5.45
CA SER A 30 5.75 11.72 5.75
C SER A 30 6.04 11.94 7.23
N THR A 31 5.20 12.76 7.89
CA THR A 31 5.29 13.11 9.31
C THR A 31 4.96 11.94 10.25
N GLN A 32 4.42 10.84 9.75
CA GLN A 32 4.16 9.65 10.56
C GLN A 32 5.45 8.87 10.84
N PRO A 33 5.60 8.24 12.01
CA PRO A 33 6.77 7.40 12.27
C PRO A 33 6.81 6.22 11.30
N SER A 34 8.01 5.80 10.88
CA SER A 34 8.18 4.63 9.98
C SER A 34 7.72 3.32 10.62
N THR A 35 7.64 3.26 11.95
CA THR A 35 7.11 2.14 12.72
C THR A 35 5.57 2.09 12.71
N ASN A 36 4.92 3.11 12.15
CA ASN A 36 3.47 3.24 12.10
C ASN A 36 2.84 2.37 11.00
N ASN A 37 3.14 1.07 11.02
CA ASN A 37 2.56 0.09 10.11
C ASN A 37 1.09 -0.17 10.51
N GLY A 38 0.17 0.67 10.03
CA GLY A 38 -1.27 0.47 10.15
C GLY A 38 -2.02 1.44 11.06
N ALA A 39 -1.45 2.60 11.43
CA ALA A 39 -2.31 3.72 11.84
C ALA A 39 -2.60 4.60 10.63
N ALA A 40 -3.90 4.87 10.46
CA ALA A 40 -4.55 5.54 9.34
C ALA A 40 -3.78 6.77 8.83
N PRO A 41 -3.82 7.02 7.51
CA PRO A 41 -5.05 7.55 6.91
C PRO A 41 -5.77 6.64 5.90
N TYR A 42 -5.07 5.82 5.12
CA TYR A 42 -5.70 4.96 4.11
C TYR A 42 -5.07 3.57 4.06
N THR A 43 -5.89 2.53 4.29
CA THR A 43 -5.47 1.13 4.26
C THR A 43 -6.41 0.33 3.35
N GLY A 44 -5.87 -0.30 2.31
CA GLY A 44 -6.55 -1.32 1.53
C GLY A 44 -6.13 -2.72 2.00
N ASN A 45 -7.09 -3.64 2.16
CA ASN A 45 -6.80 -5.04 2.49
C ASN A 45 -7.33 -5.94 1.37
N PHE A 46 -6.49 -6.88 0.95
CA PHE A 46 -6.73 -7.74 -0.20
C PHE A 46 -6.31 -9.18 0.10
N THR A 47 -6.72 -10.09 -0.78
CA THR A 47 -6.27 -11.49 -0.75
C THR A 47 -5.63 -11.81 -2.08
N ALA A 48 -4.31 -11.97 -2.08
CA ALA A 48 -3.54 -12.38 -3.24
C ALA A 48 -3.63 -13.90 -3.44
N THR A 49 -3.55 -14.33 -4.70
CA THR A 49 -3.63 -15.74 -5.10
C THR A 49 -2.38 -16.16 -5.89
N THR A 50 -2.41 -17.38 -6.43
CA THR A 50 -1.35 -17.92 -7.29
C THR A 50 -1.29 -17.32 -8.69
N GLU A 51 -2.30 -16.52 -9.04
CA GLU A 51 -2.36 -15.77 -10.29
C GLU A 51 -2.06 -14.29 -10.05
N TRP A 52 -1.58 -13.61 -11.10
CA TRP A 52 -1.41 -12.16 -11.08
C TRP A 52 -2.74 -11.46 -10.93
N GLN A 53 -2.87 -10.62 -9.91
CA GLN A 53 -4.04 -9.79 -9.66
C GLN A 53 -3.61 -8.34 -9.50
N GLN A 54 -4.34 -7.42 -10.11
CA GLN A 54 -4.19 -6.00 -9.86
C GLN A 54 -5.08 -5.58 -8.69
N PHE A 55 -4.50 -4.93 -7.70
CA PHE A 55 -5.25 -4.27 -6.64
C PHE A 55 -5.18 -2.75 -6.78
N LYS A 56 -6.26 -2.08 -6.40
CA LYS A 56 -6.44 -0.63 -6.54
C LYS A 56 -6.97 -0.03 -5.25
N LEU A 57 -6.49 1.16 -4.92
CA LEU A 57 -6.97 1.96 -3.80
C LEU A 57 -7.04 3.43 -4.23
N THR A 58 -8.21 4.04 -4.11
CA THR A 58 -8.37 5.49 -4.28
C THR A 58 -8.17 6.17 -2.93
N VAL A 59 -7.35 7.22 -2.90
CA VAL A 59 -7.09 8.05 -1.70
C VAL A 59 -7.24 9.52 -2.04
N ASP A 60 -7.88 10.26 -1.14
CA ASP A 60 -7.97 11.70 -1.22
C ASP A 60 -6.94 12.31 -0.28
N ILE A 61 -5.95 13.01 -0.83
CA ILE A 61 -4.91 13.70 -0.05
C ILE A 61 -5.08 15.22 -0.13
N SER A 62 -6.26 15.70 -0.52
CA SER A 62 -6.54 17.14 -0.70
C SER A 62 -6.37 17.93 0.60
N ASP A 63 -6.71 17.32 1.74
CA ASP A 63 -6.62 17.95 3.06
C ASP A 63 -5.24 17.78 3.72
N TRP A 64 -4.27 17.18 3.03
CA TRP A 64 -2.91 17.01 3.57
C TRP A 64 -2.06 18.25 3.34
N THR A 65 -1.27 18.62 4.35
CA THR A 65 -0.34 19.73 4.23
C THR A 65 0.77 19.44 3.23
N ASP A 66 1.45 20.47 2.72
CA ASP A 66 2.62 20.29 1.85
C ASP A 66 3.70 19.44 2.53
N GLU A 67 3.91 19.62 3.83
CA GLU A 67 4.84 18.83 4.63
C GLU A 67 4.45 17.34 4.63
N GLU A 68 3.17 17.03 4.87
CA GLU A 68 2.65 15.65 4.90
C GLU A 68 2.73 14.95 3.53
N ARG A 69 2.60 15.72 2.43
CA ARG A 69 2.71 15.23 1.05
C ARG A 69 4.15 15.16 0.55
N ASN A 70 5.07 15.90 1.16
CA ASN A 70 6.49 15.83 0.86
C ASN A 70 7.05 14.52 1.40
N GLU A 71 7.60 13.65 0.55
CA GLU A 71 8.07 12.31 0.96
C GLU A 71 6.96 11.39 1.53
N LEU A 72 5.72 11.53 1.04
CA LEU A 72 4.68 10.53 1.35
C LEU A 72 5.13 9.12 0.96
N ARG A 73 4.65 8.11 1.68
CA ARG A 73 5.10 6.72 1.50
C ARG A 73 3.95 5.82 1.11
N ILE A 74 4.23 4.89 0.20
CA ILE A 74 3.38 3.76 -0.15
C ILE A 74 4.00 2.52 0.49
N SER A 75 3.25 1.82 1.34
CA SER A 75 3.71 0.59 2.00
C SER A 75 2.87 -0.59 1.53
N ILE A 76 3.48 -1.52 0.79
CA ILE A 76 2.85 -2.79 0.41
C ILE A 76 3.24 -3.83 1.46
N ARG A 77 2.26 -4.26 2.25
CA ARG A 77 2.45 -5.17 3.38
C ARG A 77 2.00 -6.57 3.01
N LEU A 78 2.98 -7.40 2.69
CA LEU A 78 2.78 -8.81 2.38
C LEU A 78 2.54 -9.61 3.66
N ASN A 79 1.72 -10.67 3.58
CA ASN A 79 1.39 -11.52 4.72
C ASN A 79 0.78 -10.75 5.90
N ASN A 80 0.02 -9.68 5.62
CA ASN A 80 -0.46 -8.76 6.64
C ASN A 80 -1.78 -9.24 7.26
N ASN A 81 -1.70 -10.13 8.25
CA ASN A 81 -2.83 -10.50 9.11
C ASN A 81 -2.73 -9.89 10.51
N LYS A 82 -1.75 -8.98 10.76
CA LYS A 82 -1.32 -8.48 12.09
C LYS A 82 -0.94 -9.60 13.10
N ALA A 83 -1.06 -10.87 12.75
CA ALA A 83 -0.72 -12.01 13.58
C ALA A 83 0.70 -12.46 13.28
N LEU A 84 1.35 -13.10 14.26
CA LEU A 84 2.60 -13.80 13.99
C LEU A 84 2.32 -14.88 12.93
N PRO A 85 3.14 -15.00 11.88
CA PRO A 85 2.82 -15.94 10.83
C PRO A 85 2.95 -17.38 11.35
N THR A 86 1.95 -18.21 11.07
CA THR A 86 1.91 -19.61 11.49
C THR A 86 2.01 -20.54 10.28
N GLY A 87 3.24 -20.92 9.91
CA GLY A 87 3.59 -22.00 8.96
C GLY A 87 2.96 -21.98 7.55
N PRO A 88 3.43 -22.87 6.65
CA PRO A 88 4.85 -23.07 6.37
C PRO A 88 5.47 -21.78 5.79
N PHE A 89 6.71 -21.47 6.19
CA PHE A 89 7.53 -20.44 5.57
C PHE A 89 8.46 -21.09 4.51
N PRO A 90 8.89 -20.39 3.45
CA PRO A 90 8.59 -19.01 3.05
C PRO A 90 7.45 -18.94 2.02
N LYS A 91 6.55 -17.96 2.16
CA LYS A 91 5.67 -17.53 1.07
C LYS A 91 6.44 -16.59 0.17
N THR A 92 6.48 -16.90 -1.11
CA THR A 92 7.06 -16.02 -2.14
C THR A 92 5.99 -15.08 -2.64
N TYR A 93 6.36 -13.81 -2.80
CA TYR A 93 5.51 -12.80 -3.43
C TYR A 93 6.27 -12.16 -4.57
N TRP A 94 5.55 -11.90 -5.65
CA TRP A 94 5.99 -11.07 -6.74
C TRP A 94 5.08 -9.86 -6.79
N VAL A 95 5.67 -8.68 -6.81
CA VAL A 95 4.98 -7.40 -6.89
C VAL A 95 5.53 -6.69 -8.12
N ASP A 96 4.64 -6.17 -8.95
CA ASP A 96 5.01 -5.50 -10.19
C ASP A 96 4.06 -4.33 -10.49
N ASP A 97 4.44 -3.50 -11.46
CA ASP A 97 3.62 -2.43 -12.03
C ASP A 97 2.97 -1.52 -10.96
N VAL A 98 3.77 -1.08 -10.00
CA VAL A 98 3.31 -0.16 -8.95
C VAL A 98 3.13 1.25 -9.54
N SER A 99 1.92 1.80 -9.42
CA SER A 99 1.57 3.11 -9.95
C SER A 99 0.84 3.97 -8.92
N LEU A 100 1.11 5.28 -8.95
CA LEU A 100 0.31 6.32 -8.29
C LEU A 100 -0.10 7.34 -9.35
N VAL A 101 -1.40 7.49 -9.60
CA VAL A 101 -1.91 8.36 -10.66
C VAL A 101 -2.96 9.30 -10.09
N LYS A 102 -2.83 10.60 -10.38
CA LYS A 102 -3.86 11.59 -10.04
C LYS A 102 -5.10 11.35 -10.91
N VAL A 103 -6.25 11.16 -10.29
CA VAL A 103 -7.53 10.88 -11.00
C VAL A 103 -8.46 12.08 -11.03
N GLN A 104 -8.30 13.04 -10.10
CA GLN A 104 -9.02 14.32 -10.03
C GLN A 104 -8.12 15.40 -9.43
#